data_AF-A0A8C0GCN9-F1
#
_entry.id   AF-A0A8C0GCN9-F1
#
_cell.length_a   1.000
_cell.length_b   1.000
_cell.length_c   1.000
_cell.angle_alpha   90.00
_cell.angle_beta   90.00
_cell.angle_gamma   90.00
#
_symmetry.space_group_name_H-M   'P 1'
#
loop_
_entity.id
_entity.type
_entity.pdbx_description
1 polymer ?
#
loop_
_entity_poly.entity_id
_entity_poly.type
_entity_poly.pdbx_seq_one_letter_code
_entity_poly.pdbx_strand_id
1 'polypeptide(L)'
;LRGRFSPQLLSRGGAKGQLTLLGLQEKPSDTQTPSAMDGVNTPTSCCFSYVSKPIPRSHVVKYRHTSSKCSLPAVIFTTKKGREVCSDPNARWVQEYIKHVKQN
;
A
#
# COMPACT_ATOMS: atom_id res chain seq x y z
N LEU A 1 29.33 -24.33 -0.42
CA LEU A 1 28.32 -24.45 -1.51
C LEU A 1 28.07 -25.92 -1.82
N ARG A 2 27.13 -26.56 -1.13
CA ARG A 2 26.53 -27.83 -1.57
C ARG A 2 25.05 -27.75 -1.29
N GLY A 3 24.30 -27.41 -2.34
CA GLY A 3 22.85 -27.40 -2.32
C GLY A 3 22.33 -28.82 -2.15
N ARG A 4 21.42 -29.00 -1.19
CA ARG A 4 20.50 -30.13 -1.18
C ARG A 4 19.26 -29.70 -1.95
N PHE A 5 19.26 -30.02 -3.23
CA PHE A 5 18.03 -30.23 -3.99
C PHE A 5 17.41 -31.54 -3.51
N SER A 6 16.15 -31.49 -3.09
CA SER A 6 15.29 -32.67 -3.07
C SER A 6 13.88 -32.31 -3.55
N PRO A 7 13.20 -33.25 -4.22
CA PRO A 7 12.18 -32.97 -5.22
C PRO A 7 10.76 -33.21 -4.70
N GLN A 8 9.80 -32.44 -5.19
CA GLN A 8 8.38 -32.79 -5.23
C GLN A 8 7.75 -31.91 -6.31
N LEU A 9 6.75 -32.29 -7.09
CA LEU A 9 6.18 -33.56 -7.53
C LEU A 9 5.29 -33.12 -8.69
N LEU A 10 5.35 -33.82 -9.81
CA LEU A 10 4.57 -33.52 -11.00
C LEU A 10 3.06 -33.62 -10.69
N SER A 11 2.29 -32.56 -10.93
CA SER A 11 0.85 -32.67 -11.15
C SER A 11 0.47 -32.02 -12.47
N ARG A 12 0.24 -32.89 -13.46
CA ARG A 12 -0.41 -32.57 -14.73
C ARG A 12 -1.85 -32.15 -14.44
N GLY A 13 -2.14 -30.86 -14.48
CA GLY A 13 -3.49 -30.33 -14.61
C GLY A 13 -3.64 -29.71 -15.99
N GLY A 14 -4.23 -30.44 -16.93
CA GLY A 14 -4.51 -29.96 -18.28
C GLY A 14 -5.69 -28.99 -18.27
N ALA A 15 -5.45 -27.72 -18.58
CA ALA A 15 -6.50 -26.80 -18.98
C ALA A 15 -6.66 -26.88 -20.50
N LYS A 16 -7.68 -27.63 -20.93
CA LYS A 16 -8.15 -27.64 -22.32
C LYS A 16 -8.96 -26.37 -22.60
N GLY A 17 -8.74 -25.80 -23.77
CA GLY A 17 -9.81 -25.26 -24.60
C GLY A 17 -10.28 -23.85 -24.26
N GLN A 18 -9.81 -22.90 -25.06
CA GLN A 18 -10.48 -21.64 -25.32
C GLN A 18 -11.86 -21.91 -25.94
N LEU A 19 -12.94 -21.40 -25.33
CA LEU A 19 -14.21 -21.22 -26.02
C LEU A 19 -14.78 -19.85 -25.62
N THR A 20 -14.38 -18.83 -26.37
CA THR A 20 -14.96 -17.49 -26.29
C THR A 20 -16.27 -17.48 -27.05
N LEU A 21 -17.38 -17.26 -26.35
CA LEU A 21 -18.68 -16.93 -26.95
C LEU A 21 -19.05 -15.51 -26.55
N LEU A 22 -19.54 -14.76 -27.55
CA LEU A 22 -19.88 -13.34 -27.49
C LEU A 22 -20.88 -13.02 -26.37
N GLY A 23 -20.53 -12.03 -25.56
CA GLY A 23 -21.45 -11.29 -24.69
C GLY A 23 -20.83 -9.94 -24.40
N LEU A 24 -21.37 -8.87 -24.99
CA LEU A 24 -21.05 -7.51 -24.57
C LEU A 24 -21.56 -7.32 -23.14
N GLN A 25 -20.67 -7.38 -22.15
CA GLN A 25 -20.98 -6.92 -20.80
C GLN A 25 -19.71 -6.32 -20.18
N GLU A 26 -19.75 -4.99 -20.08
CA GLU A 26 -18.97 -4.10 -19.22
C GLU A 26 -17.44 -4.26 -19.21
N LYS A 27 -16.76 -3.20 -19.67
CA LYS A 27 -15.36 -2.93 -19.37
C LYS A 27 -15.08 -3.26 -17.90
N PRO A 28 -14.18 -4.20 -17.55
CA PRO A 28 -13.56 -4.16 -16.26
C PRO A 28 -12.71 -2.88 -16.26
N SER A 29 -13.28 -1.80 -15.73
CA SER A 29 -12.49 -0.76 -15.14
C SER A 29 -11.82 -1.43 -13.96
N ASP A 30 -10.60 -1.94 -14.18
CA ASP A 30 -9.70 -2.37 -13.11
C ASP A 30 -9.47 -1.16 -12.20
N THR A 31 -10.44 -0.94 -11.31
CA THR A 31 -10.22 -0.36 -10.00
C THR A 31 -9.10 -1.21 -9.42
N GLN A 32 -7.91 -0.63 -9.32
CA GLN A 32 -6.72 -1.32 -8.90
C GLN A 32 -6.93 -1.90 -7.50
N THR A 33 -7.39 -3.14 -7.47
CA THR A 33 -7.49 -3.98 -6.29
C THR A 33 -6.07 -4.12 -5.76
N PRO A 34 -5.75 -3.66 -4.54
CA PRO A 34 -4.40 -3.78 -4.02
C PRO A 34 -4.06 -5.27 -3.92
N SER A 35 -3.13 -5.72 -4.75
CA SER A 35 -2.56 -7.06 -4.68
C SER A 35 -1.85 -7.20 -3.33
N ALA A 36 -2.51 -7.82 -2.36
CA ALA A 36 -1.90 -8.22 -1.11
C ALA A 36 -1.70 -9.74 -1.14
N MET A 37 -0.47 -10.17 -1.37
CA MET A 37 -0.01 -11.50 -0.96
C MET A 37 1.45 -11.42 -0.53
N ASP A 38 1.66 -10.99 0.71
CA ASP A 38 2.84 -11.36 1.50
C ASP A 38 2.36 -11.53 2.94
N GLY A 39 2.21 -12.79 3.35
CA GLY A 39 1.61 -13.16 4.62
C GLY A 39 2.40 -12.68 5.83
N VAL A 40 1.79 -11.79 6.61
CA VAL A 40 1.57 -11.85 8.07
C VAL A 40 0.47 -10.82 8.33
N ASN A 41 -0.59 -11.22 9.02
CA ASN A 41 -1.83 -10.48 9.34
C ASN A 41 -1.64 -9.05 9.89
N THR A 42 -1.16 -8.11 9.07
CA THR A 42 -1.28 -6.67 9.28
C THR A 42 -1.49 -6.03 7.90
N PRO A 43 -2.62 -5.35 7.66
CA PRO A 43 -2.80 -4.63 6.40
C PRO A 43 -1.68 -3.59 6.29
N THR A 44 -0.79 -3.77 5.33
CA THR A 44 0.28 -2.78 5.07
C THR A 44 -0.40 -1.53 4.54
N SER A 45 -0.44 -0.46 5.35
CA SER A 45 -1.03 0.81 4.93
C SER A 45 -0.11 1.48 3.90
N CYS A 46 -0.44 1.32 2.62
CA CYS A 46 0.18 2.07 1.52
C CYS A 46 -0.65 3.30 1.16
N CYS A 47 0.04 4.30 0.60
CA CYS A 47 -0.58 5.50 0.04
C CYS A 47 -0.52 5.45 -1.48
N PHE A 48 -1.58 5.89 -2.14
CA PHE A 48 -1.65 6.01 -3.60
C PHE A 48 -1.57 7.46 -4.09
N SER A 49 -1.82 8.41 -3.18
CA SER A 49 -1.79 9.84 -3.45
C SER A 49 -1.45 10.62 -2.20
N TYR A 50 -0.95 11.85 -2.37
CA TYR A 50 -0.71 12.78 -1.27
C TYR A 50 -1.86 13.77 -1.10
N VAL A 51 -2.02 14.28 0.11
CA VAL A 51 -2.90 15.41 0.38
C VAL A 51 -2.35 16.68 -0.27
N SER A 52 -3.19 17.38 -1.02
CA SER A 52 -2.78 18.62 -1.71
C SER A 52 -2.66 19.81 -0.75
N LYS A 53 -3.40 19.78 0.37
CA LYS A 53 -3.44 20.87 1.37
C LYS A 53 -2.80 20.43 2.69
N PRO A 54 -2.01 21.29 3.33
CA PRO A 54 -1.44 20.98 4.63
C PRO A 54 -2.54 20.84 5.68
N ILE A 55 -2.40 19.85 6.54
CA ILE A 55 -3.28 19.64 7.68
C ILE A 55 -2.94 20.70 8.75
N PRO A 56 -3.90 21.31 9.44
CA PRO A 56 -3.58 22.18 10.59
C PRO A 56 -2.76 21.43 11.64
N ARG A 57 -1.63 22.00 12.06
CA ARG A 57 -0.68 21.36 13.00
C ARG A 57 -1.32 20.94 14.30
N SER A 58 -2.28 21.73 14.79
CA SER A 58 -3.06 21.46 16.02
C SER A 58 -3.88 20.16 15.96
N HIS A 59 -4.13 19.63 14.76
CA HIS A 59 -4.90 18.41 14.55
C HIS A 59 -4.02 17.18 14.45
N VAL A 60 -2.71 17.30 14.22
CA VAL A 60 -1.80 16.16 14.07
C VAL A 60 -1.39 15.66 15.45
N VAL A 61 -1.62 14.37 15.72
CA VAL A 61 -1.25 13.74 17.00
C VAL A 61 -0.14 12.71 16.85
N LYS A 62 -0.07 12.07 15.71
CA LYS A 62 0.89 11.00 15.43
C LYS A 62 1.22 11.00 13.95
N TYR A 63 2.39 10.46 13.63
CA TYR A 63 2.75 10.13 12.26
C TYR A 63 3.32 8.71 12.21
N ARG A 64 3.32 8.12 11.01
CA ARG A 64 4.03 6.88 10.69
C ARG A 64 4.51 6.93 9.25
N HIS A 65 5.56 6.18 8.94
CA HIS A 65 5.99 5.97 7.56
C HIS A 65 5.25 4.78 6.96
N THR A 66 5.00 4.83 5.66
CA THR A 66 4.57 3.65 4.91
C THR A 66 5.67 2.59 4.90
N SER A 67 5.29 1.34 4.67
CA SER A 67 6.27 0.26 4.48
C SER A 67 7.11 0.50 3.23
N SER A 68 8.35 0.02 3.23
CA SER A 68 9.22 -0.02 2.04
C SER A 68 8.67 -0.92 0.93
N LYS A 69 7.67 -1.76 1.23
CA LYS A 69 6.92 -2.54 0.24
C LYS A 69 6.01 -1.67 -0.65
N CYS A 70 5.71 -0.44 -0.24
CA CYS A 70 4.86 0.45 -1.00
C CYS A 70 5.67 1.14 -2.11
N SER A 71 5.13 1.18 -3.33
CA SER A 71 5.77 1.86 -4.46
C SER A 71 5.86 3.38 -4.26
N LEU A 72 4.96 3.95 -3.46
CA LEU A 72 4.95 5.37 -3.12
C LEU A 72 5.38 5.55 -1.65
N PRO A 73 6.54 6.17 -1.38
CA PRO A 73 6.97 6.47 -0.03
C PRO A 73 6.15 7.62 0.55
N ALA A 74 5.46 7.41 1.66
CA ALA A 74 4.62 8.44 2.27
C ALA A 74 4.73 8.50 3.79
N VAL A 75 4.36 9.66 4.33
CA VAL A 75 4.15 9.86 5.76
C VAL A 75 2.65 9.95 6.01
N ILE A 76 2.13 9.03 6.82
CA ILE A 76 0.72 9.02 7.22
C ILE A 76 0.60 9.75 8.55
N PHE A 77 -0.08 10.89 8.55
CA PHE A 77 -0.45 11.59 9.78
C PHE A 77 -1.79 11.07 10.30
N THR A 78 -1.84 10.76 11.58
CA THR A 78 -3.09 10.52 12.30
C THR A 78 -3.51 11.82 12.97
N THR A 79 -4.75 12.21 12.71
CA THR A 79 -5.35 13.40 13.30
C THR A 79 -6.06 13.10 14.62
N LYS A 80 -6.36 14.12 15.42
CA LYS A 80 -7.16 14.01 16.66
C LYS A 80 -8.52 13.31 16.45
N LYS A 81 -9.08 13.41 15.25
CA LYS A 81 -10.34 12.75 14.86
C LYS A 81 -10.15 11.29 14.44
N GLY A 82 -8.96 10.71 14.63
CA GLY A 82 -8.62 9.35 14.21
C GLY A 82 -8.45 9.16 12.70
N ARG A 83 -8.52 10.25 11.90
CA ARG A 83 -8.37 10.16 10.45
C ARG A 83 -6.91 10.10 10.06
N GLU A 84 -6.62 9.27 9.06
CA GLU A 84 -5.29 9.05 8.53
C GLU A 84 -5.13 9.76 7.19
N VAL A 85 -4.03 10.50 7.02
CA VAL A 85 -3.81 11.33 5.85
C VAL A 85 -2.40 11.11 5.30
N CYS A 86 -2.34 10.66 4.06
CA CYS A 86 -1.11 10.47 3.30
C CYS A 86 -0.49 11.82 2.90
N SER A 87 0.79 11.99 3.18
CA SER A 87 1.54 13.23 2.92
C SER A 87 2.91 12.94 2.32
N ASP A 88 3.40 13.87 1.49
CA ASP A 88 4.69 13.73 0.81
C ASP A 88 5.86 13.94 1.79
N PRO A 89 6.77 12.96 1.97
CA PRO A 89 7.93 13.10 2.86
C PRO A 89 8.87 14.25 2.47
N ASN A 90 8.83 14.70 1.21
CA ASN A 90 9.67 15.77 0.70
C ASN A 90 9.07 17.17 0.95
N ALA A 91 7.79 17.25 1.31
CA ALA A 91 7.16 18.53 1.57
C ALA A 91 7.69 19.14 2.88
N ARG A 92 8.08 20.42 2.82
CA ARG A 92 8.68 21.14 3.95
C ARG A 92 7.82 21.08 5.22
N TRP A 93 6.50 21.30 5.08
CA TRP A 93 5.58 21.26 6.22
C TRP A 93 5.49 19.88 6.88
N VAL A 94 5.64 18.80 6.10
CA VAL A 94 5.64 17.42 6.60
C VAL A 94 6.87 17.20 7.49
N GLN A 95 8.04 17.65 7.04
CA GLN A 95 9.27 17.56 7.82
C GLN A 95 9.21 18.38 9.11
N GLU A 96 8.64 19.58 9.05
CA GLU A 96 8.40 20.43 10.24
C GLU A 96 7.46 19.74 11.24
N TYR A 97 6.42 19.06 10.75
CA TYR A 97 5.47 18.35 11.60
C TYR A 97 6.07 17.12 12.24
N ILE A 98 6.87 16.34 11.50
CA ILE A 98 7.59 15.19 12.05
C ILE A 98 8.51 15.64 13.20
N LYS A 99 9.26 16.73 13.00
CA LYS A 99 10.12 17.30 14.05
C LYS A 99 9.32 17.68 15.28
N HIS A 100 8.18 18.34 15.11
CA HIS A 100 7.33 18.73 16.22
C HIS A 100 6.74 17.54 16.99
N VAL A 101 6.20 16.55 16.27
CA VAL A 101 5.58 15.37 16.91
C VAL A 101 6.63 14.50 17.59
N LYS A 102 7.87 14.45 17.08
CA LYS A 102 8.99 13.77 17.76
C LYS A 102 9.42 14.44 19.08
N GLN A 103 9.13 15.73 19.24
CA GLN A 103 9.54 16.53 20.39
C GLN A 103 8.48 16.59 21.51
N ASN A 104 7.29 16.02 21.30
CA ASN A 104 6.24 15.86 22.30
C ASN A 104 6.14 14.40 22.73
#